data_AF-A0A950KVX5-F1
#
_entry.id   AF-A0A950KVX5-F1
#
_cell.length_a   1.000
_cell.length_b   1.000
_cell.length_c   1.000
_cell.angle_alpha   90.00
_cell.angle_beta   90.00
_cell.angle_gamma   90.00
#
_symmetry.space_group_name_H-M   'P 1'
#
loop_
_entity.id
_entity.type
_entity.pdbx_description
1 polymer ?
#
loop_
_entity_poly.entity_id
_entity_poly.type
_entity_poly.pdbx_seq_one_letter_code
_entity_poly.pdbx_strand_id
1 'polypeptide(L)'
;GVVRMSEPVSHPEFPGARVFSPLIAVVDASDRERYGREAFGPIAFVVRTADTDESLWLATGEAQRRGAITAIVYTTSDEVLEKAERWARDGKVNLAVNLTGSLLVNQSAAFSDYHVTGGNPAGNASLTDAAFVANRFRVIETRTPRA
;
A
#
# COMPACT_ATOMS: atom_id res chain seq x y z
N GLY A 1 -17.50 -8.22 13.50
CA GLY A 1 -17.66 -9.69 13.48
C GLY A 1 -17.11 -10.28 12.20
N VAL A 2 -16.88 -11.60 12.14
CA VAL A 2 -16.40 -12.26 10.92
C VAL A 2 -17.54 -12.39 9.90
N VAL A 3 -17.28 -11.96 8.67
CA VAL A 3 -18.23 -12.04 7.54
C VAL A 3 -17.94 -13.28 6.70
N ARG A 4 -16.67 -13.65 6.57
CA ARG A 4 -16.23 -14.88 5.88
C ARG A 4 -15.08 -15.51 6.65
N MET A 5 -15.22 -16.77 7.04
CA MET A 5 -14.14 -17.57 7.61
C MET A 5 -13.20 -18.06 6.50
N SER A 6 -11.90 -18.14 6.81
CA SER A 6 -10.93 -18.83 5.96
C SER A 6 -11.09 -20.34 6.14
N GLU A 7 -11.09 -21.07 5.03
CA GLU A 7 -11.27 -22.52 4.98
C GLU A 7 -10.24 -23.16 4.04
N PRO A 8 -9.77 -24.39 4.33
CA PRO A 8 -8.98 -25.17 3.39
C PRO A 8 -9.73 -25.41 2.08
N VAL A 9 -9.03 -25.35 0.95
CA VAL A 9 -9.58 -25.66 -0.37
C VAL A 9 -8.78 -26.79 -1.00
N SER A 10 -9.45 -27.86 -1.45
CA SER A 10 -8.80 -28.95 -2.16
C SER A 10 -8.40 -28.51 -3.58
N HIS A 11 -7.12 -28.62 -3.92
CA HIS A 11 -6.68 -28.37 -5.30
C HIS A 11 -6.90 -29.63 -6.15
N PRO A 12 -7.63 -29.55 -7.28
CA PRO A 12 -8.01 -30.74 -8.06
C PRO A 12 -6.80 -31.49 -8.63
N GLU A 13 -5.77 -30.77 -9.04
CA GLU A 13 -4.57 -31.37 -9.67
C GLU A 13 -3.42 -31.62 -8.68
N PHE A 14 -3.48 -31.06 -7.47
CA PHE A 14 -2.37 -31.10 -6.51
C PHE A 14 -2.88 -31.45 -5.11
N PRO A 15 -3.12 -32.74 -4.80
CA PRO A 15 -3.68 -33.17 -3.52
C PRO A 15 -2.85 -32.76 -2.28
N GLY A 16 -1.56 -32.51 -2.43
CA GLY A 16 -0.67 -32.01 -1.36
C GLY A 16 -0.56 -30.49 -1.27
N ALA A 17 -1.30 -29.72 -2.09
CA ALA A 17 -1.23 -28.28 -2.07
C ALA A 17 -1.87 -27.70 -0.80
N ARG A 18 -1.27 -26.62 -0.30
CA ARG A 18 -1.79 -25.87 0.86
C ARG A 18 -2.52 -24.63 0.36
N VAL A 19 -3.84 -24.73 0.22
CA VAL A 19 -4.71 -23.66 -0.30
C VAL A 19 -5.75 -23.28 0.75
N PHE A 20 -5.92 -21.98 0.99
CA PHE A 20 -6.89 -21.43 1.93
C PHE A 20 -7.65 -20.27 1.30
N SER A 21 -8.94 -20.19 1.59
CA SER A 21 -9.78 -19.07 1.18
C SER A 21 -9.55 -17.81 2.05
N PRO A 22 -9.87 -16.59 1.58
CA PRO A 22 -9.70 -15.39 2.39
C PRO A 22 -10.61 -15.29 3.63
N LEU A 23 -10.07 -14.79 4.73
CA LEU A 23 -10.81 -14.31 5.91
C LEU A 23 -11.23 -12.85 5.69
N ILE A 24 -12.51 -12.54 5.92
CA ILE A 24 -13.02 -11.16 5.90
C ILE A 24 -13.74 -10.86 7.21
N ALA A 25 -13.27 -9.85 7.93
CA ALA A 25 -13.86 -9.42 9.21
C ALA A 25 -14.25 -7.95 9.18
N VAL A 26 -15.40 -7.62 9.78
CA VAL A 26 -15.81 -6.25 10.04
C VAL A 26 -15.38 -5.86 11.45
N VAL A 27 -14.74 -4.72 11.60
CA VAL A 27 -14.28 -4.15 12.88
C VAL A 27 -14.66 -2.67 12.94
N ASP A 28 -14.66 -2.09 14.14
CA ASP A 28 -14.90 -0.66 14.30
C ASP A 28 -13.58 0.12 14.31
N ALA A 29 -13.60 1.41 13.98
CA ALA A 29 -12.44 2.31 14.00
C ALA A 29 -11.68 2.31 15.34
N SER A 30 -12.36 2.02 16.46
CA SER A 30 -11.74 1.89 17.78
C SER A 30 -10.90 0.62 17.95
N ASP A 31 -11.12 -0.42 17.15
CA ASP A 31 -10.46 -1.72 17.25
C ASP A 31 -9.04 -1.74 16.62
N ARG A 32 -8.27 -0.65 16.76
CA ARG A 32 -6.94 -0.48 16.12
C ARG A 32 -5.95 -1.59 16.46
N GLU A 33 -6.11 -2.24 17.59
CA GLU A 33 -5.32 -3.41 17.99
C GLU A 33 -5.50 -4.61 17.05
N ARG A 34 -6.66 -4.73 16.39
CA ARG A 34 -7.02 -5.85 15.51
C ARG A 34 -6.52 -5.64 14.08
N TYR A 35 -6.75 -4.45 13.53
CA TYR A 35 -6.45 -4.16 12.12
C TYR A 35 -5.20 -3.29 11.92
N GLY A 36 -4.77 -2.57 12.95
CA GLY A 36 -3.60 -1.68 12.90
C GLY A 36 -2.30 -2.44 13.09
N ARG A 37 -2.17 -3.68 12.63
CA ARG A 37 -0.91 -4.43 12.53
C ARG A 37 -0.95 -5.18 11.19
N GLU A 38 0.21 -5.46 10.64
CA GLU A 38 0.29 -6.30 9.45
C GLU A 38 -0.28 -7.70 9.76
N ALA A 39 -1.23 -8.14 8.93
CA ALA A 39 -1.80 -9.47 8.96
C ALA A 39 -1.38 -10.21 7.69
N PHE A 40 -0.22 -10.87 7.72
CA PHE A 40 0.32 -11.57 6.57
C PHE A 40 -0.56 -12.78 6.19
N GLY A 41 -1.08 -12.78 4.95
CA GLY A 41 -1.96 -13.82 4.43
C GLY A 41 -3.23 -13.25 3.80
N PRO A 42 -4.21 -14.10 3.45
CA PRO A 42 -5.43 -13.68 2.79
C PRO A 42 -6.44 -13.15 3.81
N ILE A 43 -6.10 -12.06 4.51
CA ILE A 43 -6.89 -11.46 5.58
C ILE A 43 -7.25 -10.04 5.18
N ALA A 44 -8.54 -9.70 5.25
CA ALA A 44 -9.02 -8.35 5.01
C ALA A 44 -9.93 -7.88 6.16
N PHE A 45 -9.77 -6.61 6.54
CA PHE A 45 -10.62 -5.93 7.50
C PHE A 45 -11.46 -4.88 6.79
N VAL A 46 -12.78 -4.94 7.00
CA VAL A 46 -13.69 -3.85 6.68
C VAL A 46 -13.85 -3.02 7.95
N VAL A 47 -13.19 -1.86 7.99
CA VAL A 47 -13.20 -0.97 9.17
C VAL A 47 -14.37 0.00 9.04
N ARG A 48 -15.31 -0.05 9.99
CA ARG A 48 -16.40 0.91 10.08
C ARG A 48 -15.90 2.20 10.71
N THR A 49 -16.06 3.28 9.98
CA THR A 49 -15.76 4.65 10.39
C THR A 49 -17.07 5.45 10.49
N ALA A 50 -17.03 6.57 11.19
CA ALA A 50 -18.13 7.51 11.31
C ALA A 50 -18.42 8.19 9.97
N ASP A 51 -17.37 8.55 9.23
CA ASP A 51 -17.45 9.22 7.94
C ASP A 51 -16.15 9.07 7.12
N THR A 52 -16.14 9.70 5.94
CA THR A 52 -14.99 9.73 5.03
C THR A 52 -13.79 10.44 5.65
N ASP A 53 -13.98 11.49 6.44
CA ASP A 53 -12.88 12.25 7.01
C ASP A 53 -12.14 11.42 8.08
N GLU A 54 -12.86 10.66 8.92
CA GLU A 54 -12.25 9.69 9.83
C GLU A 54 -11.50 8.59 9.07
N SER A 55 -12.05 8.12 7.95
CA SER A 55 -11.41 7.10 7.10
C SER A 55 -10.06 7.55 6.57
N LEU A 56 -10.00 8.77 6.01
CA LEU A 56 -8.77 9.35 5.50
C LEU A 56 -7.77 9.63 6.63
N TRP A 57 -8.24 10.16 7.77
CA TRP A 57 -7.39 10.42 8.94
C TRP A 57 -6.74 9.14 9.48
N LEU A 58 -7.53 8.07 9.66
CA LEU A 58 -7.02 6.77 10.12
C LEU A 58 -5.98 6.21 9.14
N ALA A 59 -6.30 6.25 7.86
CA ALA A 59 -5.47 5.63 6.83
C ALA A 59 -4.13 6.40 6.65
N THR A 60 -4.12 7.73 6.73
CA THR A 60 -2.87 8.51 6.79
C THR A 60 -2.07 8.20 8.04
N GLY A 61 -2.71 8.15 9.21
CA GLY A 61 -2.01 7.86 10.46
C GLY A 61 -1.36 6.48 10.46
N GLU A 62 -2.01 5.46 9.92
CA GLU A 62 -1.41 4.13 9.78
C GLU A 62 -0.29 4.12 8.73
N ALA A 63 -0.45 4.78 7.57
CA ALA A 63 0.61 4.89 6.57
C ALA A 63 1.87 5.57 7.12
N GLN A 64 1.71 6.65 7.89
CA GLN A 64 2.84 7.35 8.51
C GLN A 64 3.53 6.53 9.60
N ARG A 65 2.75 5.85 10.46
CA ARG A 65 3.27 5.14 11.63
C ARG A 65 3.82 3.76 11.32
N ARG A 66 3.21 3.08 10.34
CA ARG A 66 3.50 1.67 10.03
C ARG A 66 3.91 1.40 8.60
N GLY A 67 3.72 2.37 7.73
CA GLY A 67 4.02 2.23 6.31
C GLY A 67 2.83 1.71 5.52
N ALA A 68 2.76 2.14 4.27
CA ALA A 68 1.87 1.61 3.26
C ALA A 68 2.56 1.67 1.89
N ILE A 69 2.43 0.60 1.09
CA ILE A 69 2.96 0.55 -0.27
C ILE A 69 1.94 1.13 -1.26
N THR A 70 0.67 0.77 -1.09
CA THR A 70 -0.43 1.12 -1.99
C THR A 70 -1.61 1.66 -1.20
N ALA A 71 -2.27 2.68 -1.74
CA ALA A 71 -3.57 3.16 -1.27
C ALA A 71 -4.55 3.21 -2.45
N ILE A 72 -5.84 3.04 -2.17
CA ILE A 72 -6.91 3.22 -3.16
C ILE A 72 -8.07 3.97 -2.53
N VAL A 73 -8.67 4.87 -3.30
CA VAL A 73 -9.90 5.57 -2.93
C VAL A 73 -11.00 5.28 -3.95
N TYR A 74 -12.23 5.11 -3.46
CA TYR A 74 -13.45 5.05 -4.27
C TYR A 74 -14.33 6.23 -3.91
N THR A 75 -14.60 7.11 -4.89
CA THR A 75 -15.42 8.32 -4.69
C THR A 75 -15.96 8.85 -6.01
N THR A 76 -17.15 9.45 -5.98
CA THR A 76 -17.71 10.26 -7.07
C THR A 76 -17.71 11.76 -6.75
N SER A 77 -17.14 12.15 -5.61
CA SER A 77 -17.02 13.54 -5.17
C SER A 77 -15.60 14.05 -5.38
N ASP A 78 -15.48 15.16 -6.10
CA ASP A 78 -14.21 15.86 -6.33
C ASP A 78 -13.60 16.37 -5.02
N GLU A 79 -14.44 16.84 -4.08
CA GLU A 79 -13.99 17.28 -2.76
C GLU A 79 -13.31 16.13 -2.00
N VAL A 80 -13.90 14.94 -2.05
CA VAL A 80 -13.33 13.74 -1.43
C VAL A 80 -12.06 13.31 -2.15
N LEU A 81 -12.01 13.41 -3.48
CA LEU A 81 -10.80 13.09 -4.24
C LEU A 81 -9.64 14.02 -3.87
N GLU A 82 -9.87 15.33 -3.74
CA GLU A 82 -8.82 16.26 -3.33
C GLU A 82 -8.31 15.97 -1.90
N LYS A 83 -9.22 15.68 -0.96
CA LYS A 83 -8.85 15.20 0.38
C LYS A 83 -8.05 13.90 0.26
N ALA A 84 -8.48 13.03 -0.65
CA ALA A 84 -7.83 11.77 -0.99
C ALA A 84 -6.48 11.92 -1.74
N GLU A 85 -6.10 13.08 -2.24
CA GLU A 85 -4.73 13.28 -2.73
C GLU A 85 -3.84 13.89 -1.64
N ARG A 86 -4.40 14.76 -0.80
CA ARG A 86 -3.68 15.35 0.34
C ARG A 86 -3.23 14.29 1.35
N TRP A 87 -4.14 13.42 1.79
CA TRP A 87 -3.84 12.35 2.76
C TRP A 87 -2.76 11.37 2.24
N ALA A 88 -2.74 11.07 0.93
CA ALA A 88 -1.78 10.17 0.30
C ALA A 88 -0.39 10.80 0.22
N ARG A 89 -0.32 12.11 -0.08
CA ARG A 89 0.92 12.90 0.00
C ARG A 89 1.46 12.92 1.43
N ASP A 90 0.62 13.18 2.43
CA ASP A 90 1.01 13.23 3.84
C ASP A 90 1.43 11.85 4.37
N GLY A 91 0.74 10.79 3.94
CA GLY A 91 1.09 9.40 4.21
C GLY A 91 2.26 8.87 3.38
N LYS A 92 2.73 9.66 2.41
CA LYS A 92 3.78 9.34 1.45
C LYS A 92 3.56 7.97 0.81
N VAL A 93 2.36 7.74 0.29
CA VAL A 93 1.93 6.49 -0.33
C VAL A 93 1.36 6.76 -1.72
N ASN A 94 1.57 5.84 -2.66
CA ASN A 94 1.00 5.94 -4.00
C ASN A 94 -0.52 5.68 -3.96
N LEU A 95 -1.30 6.49 -4.67
CA LEU A 95 -2.76 6.44 -4.68
C LEU A 95 -3.29 5.97 -6.02
N ALA A 96 -4.16 4.96 -5.98
CA ALA A 96 -5.07 4.61 -7.07
C ALA A 96 -6.46 5.21 -6.82
N VAL A 97 -7.19 5.54 -7.88
CA VAL A 97 -8.51 6.19 -7.80
C VAL A 97 -9.49 5.39 -8.65
N ASN A 98 -10.61 4.99 -8.05
CA ASN A 98 -11.76 4.39 -8.75
C ASN A 98 -11.40 3.21 -9.69
N LEU A 99 -10.54 2.29 -9.24
CA LEU A 99 -10.25 1.07 -10.00
C LEU A 99 -11.45 0.12 -9.98
N THR A 100 -12.31 0.23 -11.00
CA THR A 100 -13.52 -0.57 -11.19
C THR A 100 -13.44 -1.54 -12.38
N GLY A 101 -12.33 -1.50 -13.12
CA GLY A 101 -12.05 -2.35 -14.29
C GLY A 101 -11.15 -3.55 -13.96
N SER A 102 -10.35 -3.97 -14.94
CA SER A 102 -9.42 -5.10 -14.80
C SER A 102 -8.11 -4.75 -14.10
N LEU A 103 -7.76 -3.47 -14.01
CA LEU A 103 -6.59 -3.00 -13.28
C LEU A 103 -6.88 -3.09 -11.77
N LEU A 104 -6.00 -3.75 -11.03
CA LEU A 104 -6.12 -3.99 -9.60
C LEU A 104 -5.02 -3.23 -8.84
N VAL A 105 -5.30 -2.84 -7.60
CA VAL A 105 -4.37 -2.05 -6.76
C VAL A 105 -3.04 -2.75 -6.48
N ASN A 106 -2.97 -4.07 -6.61
CA ASN A 106 -1.76 -4.87 -6.42
C ASN A 106 -0.84 -4.89 -7.66
N GLN A 107 -1.26 -4.30 -8.79
CA GLN A 107 -0.47 -4.26 -10.02
C GLN A 107 0.35 -2.95 -10.08
N SER A 108 1.60 -3.07 -10.53
CA SER A 108 2.50 -1.95 -10.82
C SER A 108 3.32 -2.27 -12.05
N ALA A 109 3.38 -1.34 -13.01
CA ALA A 109 4.15 -1.48 -14.24
C ALA A 109 5.54 -0.83 -14.12
N ALA A 110 6.58 -1.58 -14.47
CA ALA A 110 7.93 -1.02 -14.60
C ALA A 110 7.92 0.13 -15.62
N PHE A 111 8.83 1.10 -15.43
CA PHE A 111 8.96 2.31 -16.26
C PHE A 111 7.79 3.32 -16.17
N SER A 112 6.82 3.10 -15.29
CA SER A 112 5.71 4.04 -15.00
C SER A 112 5.52 4.19 -13.50
N ASP A 113 5.29 3.08 -12.81
CA ASP A 113 4.80 3.10 -11.44
C ASP A 113 5.96 2.92 -10.48
N TYR A 114 6.22 3.92 -9.66
CA TYR A 114 7.14 3.81 -8.54
C TYR A 114 6.59 2.82 -7.53
N HIS A 115 7.28 1.71 -7.29
CA HIS A 115 6.89 0.77 -6.23
C HIS A 115 7.56 1.18 -4.92
N VAL A 116 6.74 1.49 -3.90
CA VAL A 116 7.16 2.17 -2.66
C VAL A 116 7.68 3.60 -2.95
N THR A 117 7.53 4.50 -1.99
CA THR A 117 7.93 5.92 -2.14
C THR A 117 9.29 6.24 -1.52
N GLY A 118 9.79 5.40 -0.60
CA GLY A 118 10.91 5.76 0.27
C GLY A 118 10.55 6.71 1.41
N GLY A 119 9.30 7.16 1.48
CA GLY A 119 8.87 8.24 2.35
C GLY A 119 8.25 7.80 3.68
N ASN A 120 7.77 6.56 3.78
CA ASN A 120 7.11 6.02 4.96
C ASN A 120 7.76 4.69 5.42
N PRO A 121 7.38 4.13 6.59
CA PRO A 121 8.05 2.93 7.12
C PRO A 121 7.95 1.65 6.27
N ALA A 122 7.16 1.62 5.19
CA ALA A 122 7.05 0.43 4.32
C ALA A 122 8.30 0.20 3.47
N GLY A 123 9.13 1.24 3.27
CA GLY A 123 10.44 1.10 2.66
C GLY A 123 11.15 2.44 2.55
N ASN A 124 12.48 2.41 2.60
CA ASN A 124 13.33 3.59 2.63
C ASN A 124 13.86 4.03 1.24
N ALA A 125 13.41 3.37 0.17
CA ALA A 125 13.72 3.73 -1.21
C ALA A 125 12.56 3.32 -2.13
N SER A 126 12.46 3.97 -3.29
CA SER A 126 11.54 3.58 -4.36
C SER A 126 12.18 2.59 -5.34
N LEU A 127 11.39 1.71 -5.94
CA LEU A 127 11.76 0.81 -7.02
C LEU A 127 11.13 1.30 -8.34
N THR A 128 11.83 2.04 -9.20
CA THR A 128 13.16 2.64 -8.98
C THR A 128 13.12 4.12 -9.29
N ASP A 129 13.93 4.92 -8.60
CA ASP A 129 14.21 6.31 -8.91
C ASP A 129 15.73 6.56 -9.02
N ALA A 130 16.14 7.82 -9.23
CA ALA A 130 17.55 8.17 -9.28
C ALA A 130 18.27 7.92 -7.95
N ALA A 131 17.62 8.19 -6.81
CA ALA A 131 18.20 8.01 -5.48
C ALA A 131 18.52 6.53 -5.20
N PHE A 132 17.74 5.61 -5.77
CA PHE A 132 17.95 4.18 -5.67
C PHE A 132 19.33 3.75 -6.21
N VAL A 133 19.89 4.44 -7.21
CA VAL A 133 21.14 4.01 -7.88
C VAL A 133 22.29 5.01 -7.76
N ALA A 134 22.01 6.31 -7.72
CA ALA A 134 23.02 7.37 -7.81
C ALA A 134 24.04 7.30 -6.68
N ASN A 135 23.66 6.76 -5.51
CA ASN A 135 24.54 6.67 -4.37
C ASN A 135 25.39 5.37 -4.31
N ARG A 136 25.33 4.51 -5.35
CA ARG A 136 26.03 3.20 -5.39
C ARG A 136 27.46 3.26 -5.94
N PHE A 137 27.89 4.39 -6.49
CA PHE A 137 29.25 4.60 -6.99
C PHE A 137 29.74 6.03 -6.71
N ARG A 138 31.06 6.24 -6.82
CA ARG A 138 31.71 7.56 -6.67
C ARG A 138 32.60 7.83 -7.87
N VAL A 139 32.78 9.12 -8.16
CA VAL A 139 33.73 9.59 -9.17
C VAL A 139 34.89 10.26 -8.44
N ILE A 140 36.11 9.81 -8.69
CA ILE A 140 37.34 10.44 -8.18
C ILE A 140 38.05 11.08 -9.37
N GLU A 141 38.22 12.40 -9.34
CA GLU A 141 38.90 13.15 -10.40
C GLU A 141 40.38 13.39 -10.04
N THR A 142 41.24 13.29 -11.05
CA THR A 142 42.61 13.81 -11.01
C THR A 142 42.84 14.72 -12.20
N ARG A 143 43.49 15.87 -11.99
CA ARG A 143 43.85 16.82 -13.06
C ARG A 143 45.33 17.17 -13.02
N THR A 144 45.95 17.28 -14.19
CA THR A 144 47.36 17.67 -14.36
C THR A 144 47.47 18.70 -15.49
N PRO A 145 48.25 19.79 -15.34
CA PRO A 145 48.49 20.74 -16.42
C PRO A 145 49.09 20.06 -17.66
N ARG A 146 48.70 20.52 -18.86
CA ARG A 146 49.35 20.17 -20.14
C ARG A 146 49.95 21.44 -20.73
N ALA A 147 51.16 21.31 -21.30
CA ALA A 147 51.83 22.35 -22.06
C ALA A 147 51.09 22.65 -23.37
#